data_AF-A0A193C4T9-F1
#
_entry.id   AF-A0A193C4T9-F1
#
_cell.length_a   1.000
_cell.length_b   1.000
_cell.length_c   1.000
_cell.angle_alpha   90.00
_cell.angle_beta   90.00
_cell.angle_gamma   90.00
#
_symmetry.space_group_name_H-M   'P 1'
#
loop_
_entity.id
_entity.type
_entity.pdbx_description
1 polymer ?
#
loop_
_entity_poly.entity_id
_entity_poly.type
_entity_poly.pdbx_seq_one_letter_code
_entity_poly.pdbx_strand_id
1 'polypeptide(L)'
;MTGDQGGTGKIDMSPEETTGQLNRLRAAGDTLEPAWLLQRGKIDAPERIGGGPLGRAFTALYSAPKTAVTGAMDQIPGIYRQLADNGGQAVQAYQSTDGAAAGQYNR
;
A
#
# COMPACT_ATOMS: atom_id res chain seq x y z
N MET A 1 17.16 0.50 -14.16
CA MET A 1 18.25 1.37 -14.64
C MET A 1 17.95 2.76 -14.13
N THR A 2 18.62 3.19 -13.06
CA THR A 2 18.60 4.58 -12.58
C THR A 2 19.58 5.36 -13.46
N GLY A 3 19.04 6.00 -14.49
CA GLY A 3 19.81 6.80 -15.43
C GLY A 3 19.99 8.21 -14.89
N ASP A 4 21.24 8.65 -14.74
CA ASP A 4 21.60 10.06 -14.77
C ASP A 4 21.13 10.63 -16.12
N GLN A 5 19.98 11.29 -16.12
CA GLN A 5 19.40 11.85 -17.35
C GLN A 5 20.07 13.18 -17.77
N GLY A 6 20.97 13.74 -16.96
CA GLY A 6 21.54 15.07 -17.17
C GLY A 6 23.07 15.16 -17.21
N GLY A 7 23.80 14.08 -16.96
CA GLY A 7 25.27 14.10 -16.90
C GLY A 7 25.83 14.95 -15.74
N THR A 8 25.03 15.16 -14.69
CA THR A 8 25.41 16.02 -13.55
C THR A 8 25.87 15.23 -12.33
N GLY A 9 25.82 13.89 -12.37
CA GLY A 9 26.09 13.04 -11.22
C GLY A 9 25.03 13.12 -10.12
N LYS A 10 23.85 13.71 -10.41
CA LYS A 10 22.71 13.78 -9.50
C LYS A 10 21.63 12.78 -9.92
N ILE A 11 20.93 12.22 -8.94
CA ILE A 11 19.75 11.38 -9.18
C ILE A 11 18.63 12.30 -9.64
N ASP A 12 18.27 12.22 -10.92
CA ASP A 12 17.12 12.93 -11.49
C ASP A 12 15.88 12.04 -11.33
N MET A 13 14.86 12.55 -10.63
CA MET A 13 13.58 11.86 -10.49
C MET A 13 12.67 12.29 -11.63
N SER A 14 12.17 11.34 -12.45
CA SER A 14 11.05 11.61 -13.36
C SER A 14 9.76 11.77 -12.53
N PRO A 15 9.21 12.99 -12.36
CA PRO A 15 8.07 13.20 -11.48
C PRO A 15 6.83 12.52 -12.03
N GLU A 16 6.63 12.56 -13.35
CA GLU A 16 5.49 11.94 -14.03
C GLU A 16 5.50 10.42 -13.84
N GLU A 17 6.63 9.76 -14.14
CA GLU A 17 6.72 8.30 -13.99
C GLU A 17 6.55 7.89 -12.53
N THR A 18 7.19 8.61 -11.60
CA THR A 18 7.12 8.33 -10.17
C THR A 18 5.69 8.49 -9.66
N THR A 19 5.00 9.59 -9.98
CA THR A 19 3.59 9.79 -9.67
C THR A 19 2.72 8.68 -10.26
N GLY A 20 3.00 8.24 -11.49
CA GLY A 20 2.31 7.12 -12.13
C GLY A 20 2.40 5.83 -11.31
N GLN A 21 3.58 5.47 -10.81
CA GLN A 21 3.75 4.26 -9.98
C GLN A 21 3.09 4.40 -8.60
N LEU A 22 3.18 5.57 -7.97
CA LEU A 22 2.53 5.83 -6.69
C LEU A 22 1.00 5.76 -6.80
N ASN A 23 0.42 6.24 -7.91
CA ASN A 23 -1.01 6.09 -8.18
C ASN A 23 -1.42 4.62 -8.34
N ARG A 24 -0.56 3.78 -8.95
CA ARG A 24 -0.80 2.32 -9.01
C ARG A 24 -0.78 1.67 -7.63
N LEU A 25 0.13 2.09 -6.75
CA LEU A 25 0.15 1.62 -5.35
C LEU A 25 -1.13 2.01 -4.61
N ARG A 26 -1.59 3.27 -4.73
CA ARG A 26 -2.85 3.71 -4.13
C ARG A 26 -4.03 2.88 -4.65
N ALA A 27 -4.15 2.73 -5.97
CA ALA A 27 -5.21 1.95 -6.59
C ALA A 27 -5.21 0.47 -6.15
N ALA A 28 -4.04 -0.13 -5.94
CA ALA A 28 -3.93 -1.47 -5.41
C ALA A 28 -4.48 -1.58 -3.97
N GLY A 29 -4.16 -0.61 -3.11
CA GLY A 29 -4.74 -0.51 -1.76
C GLY A 29 -6.26 -0.35 -1.78
N ASP A 30 -6.76 0.56 -2.61
CA ASP A 30 -8.20 0.84 -2.74
C ASP A 30 -8.99 -0.32 -3.34
N THR A 31 -8.37 -1.13 -4.20
CA THR A 31 -8.96 -2.37 -4.73
C THR A 31 -8.94 -3.49 -3.68
N LEU A 32 -7.86 -3.57 -2.90
CA LEU A 32 -7.67 -4.64 -1.92
C LEU A 32 -8.63 -4.52 -0.73
N GLU A 33 -8.87 -3.31 -0.23
CA GLU A 33 -9.72 -3.07 0.95
C GLU A 33 -11.14 -3.68 0.82
N PRO A 34 -11.96 -3.35 -0.20
CA PRO A 34 -13.30 -3.92 -0.33
C PRO A 34 -13.26 -5.43 -0.55
N ALA A 35 -12.29 -5.94 -1.32
CA ALA A 35 -12.12 -7.38 -1.52
C ALA A 35 -11.78 -8.10 -0.21
N TRP A 36 -10.92 -7.52 0.62
CA TRP A 36 -10.59 -8.03 1.94
C TRP A 36 -11.79 -8.00 2.88
N LEU A 37 -12.50 -6.88 2.98
CA LEU A 37 -13.70 -6.75 3.84
C LEU A 37 -14.76 -7.81 3.50
N LEU A 38 -14.98 -8.09 2.22
CA LEU A 38 -15.90 -9.13 1.77
C LEU A 38 -15.49 -10.53 2.27
N GLN A 39 -14.20 -10.88 2.21
CA GLN A 39 -13.73 -12.19 2.66
C GLN A 39 -13.60 -12.28 4.17
N ARG A 40 -13.21 -11.19 4.83
CA ARG A 40 -13.14 -11.07 6.29
C ARG A 40 -14.47 -11.44 6.93
N GLY A 41 -15.59 -10.94 6.40
CA GLY A 41 -16.92 -11.32 6.90
C GLY A 41 -17.21 -12.82 6.87
N LYS A 42 -16.61 -13.57 5.93
CA LYS A 42 -16.74 -15.04 5.86
C LYS A 42 -15.81 -15.76 6.85
N ILE A 43 -14.60 -15.23 7.03
CA ILE A 43 -13.63 -15.71 8.02
C ILE A 43 -14.16 -15.48 9.45
N ASP A 44 -14.90 -14.40 9.67
CA ASP A 44 -15.42 -14.03 10.98
C ASP A 44 -16.57 -14.91 11.47
N ALA A 45 -17.17 -15.73 10.60
CA ALA A 45 -18.36 -16.54 10.90
C ALA A 45 -18.08 -18.07 10.92
N PRO A 46 -17.19 -18.59 11.78
CA PRO A 46 -16.92 -20.02 11.89
C PRO A 46 -18.12 -20.80 12.46
N GLU A 47 -19.09 -20.14 13.10
CA GLU A 47 -20.28 -20.76 13.68
C GLU A 47 -21.17 -21.48 12.65
N ARG A 48 -21.00 -21.18 11.36
CA ARG A 48 -21.63 -21.91 10.24
C ARG A 48 -21.14 -23.35 10.09
N ILE A 49 -20.06 -23.74 10.77
CA ILE A 49 -19.46 -25.07 10.72
C ILE A 49 -20.22 -26.05 11.65
N GLY A 50 -21.20 -25.55 12.42
CA GLY A 50 -22.11 -26.35 13.25
C GLY A 50 -21.58 -26.59 14.67
N GLY A 51 -22.49 -26.73 15.65
CA GLY A 51 -22.16 -26.86 17.08
C GLY A 51 -21.79 -28.28 17.55
N GLY A 52 -21.68 -29.24 16.63
CA GLY A 52 -21.31 -30.62 16.93
C GLY A 52 -19.85 -30.76 17.38
N PRO A 53 -19.43 -31.94 17.86
CA PRO A 53 -18.07 -32.16 18.38
C PRO A 53 -16.96 -31.74 17.41
N LEU A 54 -17.12 -32.03 16.12
CA LEU A 54 -16.17 -31.64 15.08
C LEU A 54 -16.11 -30.11 14.90
N GLY A 55 -17.25 -29.43 14.87
CA GLY A 55 -17.28 -27.97 14.70
C GLY A 55 -16.70 -27.22 15.89
N ARG A 56 -16.85 -27.74 17.13
CA ARG A 56 -16.17 -27.19 18.32
C ARG A 56 -14.66 -27.39 18.26
N ALA A 57 -14.20 -28.59 17.89
CA ALA A 57 -12.79 -28.90 17.74
C ALA A 57 -12.13 -28.03 16.65
N PHE A 58 -12.82 -27.87 15.50
CA PHE A 58 -12.37 -26.95 14.44
C PHE A 58 -12.28 -25.51 14.93
N THR A 59 -13.34 -25.00 15.57
CA THR A 59 -13.40 -23.61 16.05
C THR A 59 -12.27 -23.32 17.04
N ALA A 60 -11.96 -24.26 17.93
CA ALA A 60 -10.85 -24.14 18.87
C ALA A 60 -9.50 -23.94 18.14
N LEU A 61 -9.25 -24.71 17.09
CA LEU A 61 -8.02 -24.64 16.29
C LEU A 61 -8.00 -23.46 15.30
N TYR A 62 -9.17 -22.98 14.89
CA TYR A 62 -9.31 -21.94 13.86
C TYR A 62 -9.11 -20.52 14.39
N SER A 63 -9.34 -20.29 15.68
CA SER A 63 -9.25 -18.96 16.29
C SER A 63 -7.89 -18.26 16.11
N ALA A 64 -6.79 -18.99 16.35
CA ALA A 64 -5.43 -18.46 16.19
C ALA A 64 -5.05 -18.10 14.74
N PRO A 65 -5.19 -19.00 13.74
CA PRO A 65 -4.90 -18.67 12.36
C PRO A 65 -5.84 -17.60 11.80
N LYS A 66 -7.11 -17.58 12.22
CA LYS A 66 -8.05 -16.48 11.93
C LYS A 66 -7.46 -15.13 12.36
N THR A 67 -7.12 -15.00 13.64
CA THR A 67 -6.58 -13.74 14.19
C THR A 67 -5.29 -13.31 13.49
N ALA A 68 -4.40 -14.26 13.18
CA ALA A 68 -3.15 -13.97 12.48
C ALA A 68 -3.40 -13.41 11.08
N VAL A 69 -4.28 -14.04 10.31
CA VAL A 69 -4.62 -13.59 8.95
C VAL A 69 -5.34 -12.24 8.99
N THR A 70 -6.32 -12.07 9.87
CA THR A 70 -7.08 -10.81 9.94
C THR A 70 -6.20 -9.65 10.39
N GLY A 71 -5.33 -9.87 11.39
CA GLY A 71 -4.42 -8.85 11.88
C GLY A 71 -3.42 -8.38 10.81
N ALA A 72 -2.87 -9.30 10.01
CA ALA A 72 -1.98 -8.95 8.92
C ALA A 72 -2.71 -8.20 7.80
N MET A 73 -3.86 -8.72 7.34
CA MET A 73 -4.58 -8.16 6.20
C MET A 73 -5.23 -6.81 6.48
N ASP A 74 -5.67 -6.54 7.72
CA ASP A 74 -6.30 -5.26 8.10
C ASP A 74 -5.37 -4.06 7.89
N GLN A 75 -4.05 -4.27 7.93
CA GLN A 75 -3.08 -3.18 7.79
C GLN A 75 -2.66 -2.93 6.34
N ILE A 76 -2.69 -3.96 5.50
CA ILE A 76 -2.07 -3.92 4.17
C ILE A 76 -2.66 -2.81 3.28
N PRO A 77 -4.00 -2.67 3.11
CA PRO A 77 -4.55 -1.60 2.28
C PRO A 77 -4.10 -0.20 2.73
N GLY A 78 -4.04 0.02 4.05
CA GLY A 78 -3.54 1.26 4.64
C GLY A 78 -2.07 1.53 4.31
N ILE A 79 -1.22 0.50 4.36
CA ILE A 79 0.20 0.60 4.01
C ILE A 79 0.39 1.04 2.55
N TYR A 80 -0.37 0.47 1.61
CA TYR A 80 -0.30 0.87 0.20
C TYR A 80 -0.66 2.35 -0.01
N ARG A 81 -1.73 2.82 0.64
CA ARG A 81 -2.12 4.23 0.60
C ARG A 81 -1.06 5.14 1.22
N GLN A 82 -0.55 4.78 2.40
CA GLN A 82 0.47 5.56 3.10
C GLN A 82 1.77 5.68 2.29
N LEU A 83 2.21 4.59 1.64
CA LEU A 83 3.38 4.62 0.76
C LEU A 83 3.15 5.55 -0.44
N ALA A 84 1.95 5.51 -1.04
CA ALA A 84 1.59 6.41 -2.14
C ALA A 84 1.54 7.89 -1.70
N ASP A 85 1.01 8.18 -0.53
CA ASP A 85 0.91 9.53 0.04
C ASP A 85 2.30 10.09 0.35
N ASN A 86 3.12 9.33 1.08
CA ASN A 86 4.49 9.73 1.44
C ASN A 86 5.36 9.91 0.19
N GLY A 87 5.24 9.00 -0.78
CA GLY A 87 5.94 9.14 -2.06
C GLY A 87 5.48 10.38 -2.83
N GLY A 88 4.18 10.71 -2.79
CA GLY A 88 3.65 11.92 -3.41
C GLY A 88 4.23 13.20 -2.81
N GLN A 89 4.40 13.24 -1.49
CA GLN A 89 5.08 14.34 -0.81
C GLN A 89 6.54 14.47 -1.25
N ALA A 90 7.24 13.35 -1.44
CA ALA A 90 8.63 13.36 -1.94
C ALA A 90 8.72 13.92 -3.38
N VAL A 91 7.78 13.55 -4.26
CA VAL A 91 7.71 14.11 -5.62
C VAL A 91 7.46 15.63 -5.59
N GLN A 92 6.56 16.09 -4.73
CA GLN A 92 6.29 17.53 -4.57
C GLN A 92 7.53 18.29 -4.08
N ALA A 93 8.27 17.73 -3.11
CA ALA A 93 9.51 18.31 -2.61
C ALA A 93 10.59 18.38 -3.71
N TYR A 94 10.69 17.33 -4.55
CA TYR A 94 11.59 17.30 -5.70
C TYR A 94 11.27 18.42 -6.68
N GLN A 95 10.02 18.50 -7.14
CA GLN A 95 9.57 19.51 -8.11
C GLN A 95 9.77 20.95 -7.61
N SER A 96 9.49 21.19 -6.32
CA SER A 96 9.71 22.49 -5.69
C SER A 96 11.18 22.89 -5.68
N THR A 97 12.08 21.94 -5.38
CA THR A 97 13.53 22.17 -5.35
C THR A 97 14.09 22.40 -6.75
N ASP A 98 13.64 21.62 -7.73
CA ASP A 98 14.09 21.75 -9.12
C ASP A 98 13.66 23.10 -9.73
N GLY A 99 12.40 23.50 -9.51
CA GLY A 99 11.90 24.82 -9.93
C GLY A 99 12.65 25.98 -9.27
N ALA A 100 13.00 25.86 -7.99
CA ALA A 100 13.79 26.88 -7.29
C ALA A 100 15.24 26.98 -7.82
N ALA A 101 15.85 25.84 -8.16
CA ALA A 101 17.18 25.80 -8.76
C ALA A 101 17.18 26.44 -10.17
N ALA A 102 16.20 26.10 -11.03
CA ALA A 102 16.04 26.70 -12.36
C ALA A 102 15.85 28.24 -12.30
N GLY A 103 15.19 28.75 -11.25
CA GLY A 103 15.04 30.19 -11.03
C GLY A 103 16.30 30.92 -10.56
N GLN A 104 17.28 30.22 -9.98
CA GLN A 104 18.55 30.81 -9.52
C GLN A 104 19.60 30.96 -10.64
N TYR A 105 19.52 30.17 -11.71
CA TYR A 105 20.45 30.26 -12.86
C TYR A 105 19.98 31.19 -13.97
N ASN A 106 18.76 31.74 -13.87
CA ASN A 106 18.19 32.71 -14.81
C ASN A 106 18.29 34.18 -14.33
N ARG A 107 19.17 34.49 -13.36
CA ARG A 107 19.54 35.85 -12.95
C ARG A 107 21.03 36.07 -13.17
#